data_AF-A0A950W6A9-F1
#
_entry.id   AF-A0A950W6A9-F1
#
_cell.length_a   1.000
_cell.length_b   1.000
_cell.length_c   1.000
_cell.angle_alpha   90.00
_cell.angle_beta   90.00
_cell.angle_gamma   90.00
#
_symmetry.space_group_name_H-M   'P 1'
#
loop_
_entity.id
_entity.type
_entity.pdbx_description
1 polymer ?
#
loop_
_entity_poly.entity_id
_entity_poly.type
_entity_poly.pdbx_seq_one_letter_code
_entity_poly.pdbx_strand_id
1 'polypeptide(L)'
;MTPAMQKFTAGPLTFVVRHELWDGNIHDHADQGVSIEVKAQVVGKETTLVRFNCFDIEKSYEYGPENIELSVEGPEMLGRAPLTNLYRMDATVDGNPIGWTIKTLGTKLPKMLQRAGYPAIAAATAMAEVQSVL
;
A
#
# COMPACT_ATOMS: atom_id res chain seq x y z
N MET A 1 -11.35 -19.21 -12.85
CA MET A 1 -11.36 -19.17 -11.37
C MET A 1 -11.26 -17.72 -10.96
N THR A 2 -12.23 -17.19 -10.22
CA THR A 2 -12.10 -15.84 -9.64
C THR A 2 -10.99 -15.92 -8.58
N PRO A 3 -9.95 -15.06 -8.63
CA PRO A 3 -8.92 -15.08 -7.59
C PRO A 3 -9.58 -14.84 -6.23
N ALA A 4 -9.21 -15.66 -5.24
CA ALA A 4 -9.73 -15.52 -3.90
C ALA A 4 -9.30 -14.16 -3.32
N MET A 5 -10.29 -13.39 -2.85
CA MET A 5 -10.09 -12.07 -2.26
C MET A 5 -10.80 -12.05 -0.91
N GLN A 6 -10.08 -11.60 0.12
CA GLN A 6 -10.61 -11.38 1.45
C GLN A 6 -10.68 -9.88 1.74
N LYS A 7 -11.74 -9.46 2.44
CA LYS A 7 -11.92 -8.07 2.90
C LYS A 7 -12.04 -8.03 4.42
N PHE A 8 -11.41 -7.03 5.02
CA PHE A 8 -11.51 -6.72 6.45
C PHE A 8 -11.77 -5.23 6.64
N THR A 9 -12.59 -4.85 7.61
CA THR A 9 -12.97 -3.45 7.83
C THR A 9 -12.54 -2.99 9.23
N ALA A 10 -11.93 -1.81 9.32
CA ALA A 10 -11.61 -1.16 10.59
C ALA A 10 -11.86 0.35 10.46
N GLY A 11 -12.86 0.87 11.17
CA GLY A 11 -13.33 2.24 11.05
C GLY A 11 -13.58 2.66 9.59
N PRO A 12 -12.91 3.71 9.09
CA PRO A 12 -13.08 4.19 7.72
C PRO A 12 -12.32 3.36 6.66
N LEU A 13 -11.56 2.35 7.09
CA LEU A 13 -10.65 1.60 6.23
C LEU A 13 -11.20 0.22 5.87
N THR A 14 -10.92 -0.19 4.64
CA THR A 14 -11.11 -1.56 4.14
C THR A 14 -9.76 -2.10 3.70
N PHE A 15 -9.33 -3.21 4.29
CA PHE A 15 -8.17 -3.98 3.87
C PHE A 15 -8.62 -5.03 2.87
N VAL A 16 -8.05 -5.02 1.67
CA VAL A 16 -8.33 -5.99 0.62
C VAL A 16 -7.08 -6.83 0.41
N VAL A 17 -7.19 -8.13 0.62
CA VAL A 17 -6.09 -9.09 0.47
C VAL A 17 -6.45 -10.05 -0.66
N ARG A 18 -5.57 -10.18 -1.65
CA ARG A 18 -5.79 -11.09 -2.78
C ARG A 18 -4.48 -11.64 -3.33
N HIS A 19 -4.55 -12.82 -3.92
CA HIS A 19 -3.46 -13.34 -4.74
C HIS A 19 -3.50 -12.71 -6.14
N GLU A 20 -2.36 -12.24 -6.63
CA GLU A 20 -2.19 -11.72 -7.98
C GLU A 20 -1.17 -12.54 -8.76
N LEU A 21 -1.44 -12.66 -10.06
CA LEU A 21 -0.50 -13.18 -11.05
C LEU A 21 -0.19 -12.02 -11.99
N TRP A 22 1.07 -11.65 -12.06
CA TRP A 22 1.57 -10.70 -13.05
C TRP A 22 2.16 -11.50 -14.18
N ASP A 23 1.38 -11.64 -15.26
CA ASP A 23 1.93 -12.18 -16.49
C ASP A 23 2.92 -11.15 -17.06
N GLY A 24 4.08 -11.62 -17.53
CA GLY A 24 5.20 -10.78 -18.02
C GLY A 24 4.89 -9.93 -19.26
N ASN A 25 3.62 -9.57 -19.48
CA ASN A 25 3.16 -8.63 -20.48
C ASN A 25 3.30 -7.17 -20.03
N ILE A 26 3.44 -6.92 -18.72
CA ILE A 26 3.58 -5.57 -18.15
C ILE A 26 5.03 -5.31 -17.68
N HIS A 27 5.78 -6.33 -17.28
CA HIS A 27 7.17 -6.27 -16.82
C HIS A 27 8.01 -7.38 -17.49
N ASP A 28 9.34 -7.21 -17.50
CA ASP A 28 10.33 -8.06 -18.19
C ASP A 28 10.35 -9.53 -17.70
N HIS A 29 9.56 -9.85 -16.67
CA HIS A 29 9.46 -11.14 -16.02
C HIS A 29 8.04 -11.35 -15.46
N ALA A 30 7.63 -12.61 -15.38
CA ALA A 30 6.42 -12.98 -14.65
C ALA A 30 6.68 -12.94 -13.14
N ASP A 31 5.68 -12.50 -12.37
CA ASP A 31 5.73 -12.46 -10.91
C ASP A 31 4.37 -12.85 -10.32
N GLN A 32 4.33 -13.16 -9.03
CA GLN A 32 3.11 -13.54 -8.32
C GLN A 32 3.23 -13.25 -6.83
N GLY A 33 2.09 -13.20 -6.15
CA GLY A 33 2.04 -13.23 -4.70
C GLY A 33 0.82 -12.52 -4.15
N VAL A 34 0.94 -12.00 -2.94
CA VAL A 34 -0.19 -11.37 -2.24
C VAL A 34 -0.14 -9.85 -2.40
N SER A 35 -1.23 -9.27 -2.88
CA SER A 35 -1.48 -7.84 -2.83
C SER A 35 -2.33 -7.51 -1.61
N ILE A 36 -1.87 -6.54 -0.81
CA ILE A 36 -2.59 -6.01 0.35
C ILE A 36 -2.85 -4.53 0.08
N GLU A 37 -4.12 -4.18 -0.06
CA GLU A 37 -4.56 -2.80 -0.30
C GLU A 37 -5.28 -2.24 0.91
N VAL A 38 -4.91 -1.02 1.30
CA VAL A 38 -5.66 -0.22 2.27
C VAL A 38 -6.52 0.76 1.50
N LYS A 39 -7.83 0.65 1.65
CA LYS A 39 -8.83 1.44 0.92
C LYS A 39 -9.72 2.24 1.85
N ALA A 40 -10.33 3.30 1.31
CA ALA A 40 -11.41 4.04 1.97
C ALA A 40 -12.31 4.71 0.93
N GLN A 41 -13.46 5.22 1.37
CA GLN A 41 -14.29 6.08 0.53
C GLN A 41 -13.69 7.48 0.43
N VAL A 42 -13.29 7.88 -0.77
CA VAL A 42 -12.80 9.22 -1.11
C VAL A 42 -13.69 9.79 -2.20
N VAL A 43 -14.37 10.90 -1.93
CA VAL A 43 -15.27 11.58 -2.89
C VAL A 43 -16.29 10.61 -3.53
N GLY A 44 -16.84 9.70 -2.71
CA GLY A 44 -17.85 8.72 -3.14
C GLY A 44 -17.32 7.49 -3.88
N LYS A 45 -16.00 7.36 -4.06
CA LYS A 45 -15.34 6.22 -4.72
C LYS A 45 -14.54 5.39 -3.70
N GLU A 46 -14.52 4.07 -3.85
CA GLU A 46 -13.56 3.22 -3.14
C GLU A 46 -12.18 3.46 -3.74
N THR A 47 -11.27 4.02 -2.96
CA THR A 47 -9.97 4.49 -3.42
C THR A 47 -8.86 3.75 -2.66
N THR A 48 -7.89 3.23 -3.41
CA THR A 48 -6.69 2.63 -2.85
C THR A 48 -5.75 3.71 -2.33
N LEU A 49 -5.58 3.76 -1.01
CA LEU A 49 -4.79 4.77 -0.30
C LEU A 49 -3.32 4.35 -0.21
N VAL A 50 -3.07 3.07 0.05
CA VAL A 50 -1.75 2.44 0.10
C VAL A 50 -1.88 1.03 -0.44
N ARG A 51 -0.90 0.59 -1.24
CA ARG A 51 -0.80 -0.80 -1.74
C ARG A 51 0.52 -1.41 -1.32
N PHE A 52 0.51 -2.67 -0.92
CA PHE A 52 1.70 -3.48 -0.70
C PHE A 52 1.66 -4.67 -1.66
N ASN A 53 2.68 -4.80 -2.49
CA ASN A 53 2.90 -5.94 -3.35
C ASN A 53 3.87 -6.88 -2.63
N CYS A 54 3.35 -7.93 -2.00
CA CYS A 54 4.13 -8.95 -1.32
C CYS A 54 4.43 -10.11 -2.28
N PHE A 55 5.15 -9.81 -3.35
CA PHE A 55 5.41 -10.75 -4.44
C PHE A 55 6.73 -11.50 -4.29
N ASP A 56 6.88 -12.54 -5.11
CA ASP A 56 8.06 -13.39 -5.14
C ASP A 56 9.30 -12.63 -5.58
N ILE A 57 9.16 -11.65 -6.50
CA ILE A 57 10.27 -10.85 -7.02
C ILE A 57 10.11 -9.36 -6.65
N GLU A 58 9.08 -8.68 -7.16
CA GLU A 58 8.86 -7.23 -7.11
C GLU A 58 8.17 -6.76 -5.80
N LYS A 59 8.80 -7.08 -4.66
CA LYS A 59 8.31 -6.66 -3.33
C LYS A 59 8.34 -5.14 -3.23
N SER A 60 7.18 -4.52 -3.04
CA SER A 60 7.07 -3.08 -3.05
C SER A 60 5.86 -2.57 -2.26
N TYR A 61 5.86 -1.29 -1.98
CA TYR A 61 4.68 -0.58 -1.49
C TYR A 61 4.56 0.78 -2.17
N GLU A 62 3.32 1.23 -2.33
CA GLU A 62 2.99 2.45 -3.05
C GLU A 62 2.04 3.32 -2.23
N TYR A 63 2.37 4.61 -2.12
CA TYR A 63 1.50 5.61 -1.49
C TYR A 63 0.60 6.27 -2.52
N GLY A 64 -0.70 6.35 -2.24
CA GLY A 64 -1.67 7.05 -3.07
C GLY A 64 -1.66 6.63 -4.55
N PRO A 65 -1.70 5.32 -4.89
CA PRO A 65 -1.72 4.87 -6.28
C PRO A 65 -2.88 5.45 -7.11
N GLU A 66 -3.97 5.84 -6.44
CA GLU A 66 -5.12 6.51 -7.05
C GLU A 66 -5.20 8.02 -6.75
N ASN A 67 -4.17 8.60 -6.12
CA ASN A 67 -4.08 10.03 -5.83
C ASN A 67 -3.25 10.74 -6.91
N ILE A 68 -3.91 11.20 -7.98
CA ILE A 68 -3.23 11.90 -9.09
C ILE A 68 -2.60 13.24 -8.69
N GLU A 69 -3.03 13.82 -7.57
CA GLU A 69 -2.50 15.09 -7.05
C GLU A 69 -1.31 14.87 -6.10
N LEU A 70 -0.98 13.62 -5.77
CA LEU A 70 0.10 13.30 -4.84
C LEU A 70 1.46 13.58 -5.48
N SER A 71 2.01 14.75 -5.14
CA SER A 71 3.38 15.13 -5.46
C SER A 71 4.20 15.25 -4.19
N VAL A 72 5.38 14.64 -4.16
CA VAL A 72 6.36 14.81 -3.08
C VAL A 72 7.64 15.36 -3.66
N GLU A 73 8.00 16.57 -3.23
CA GLU A 73 9.22 17.24 -3.66
C GLU A 73 10.43 16.33 -3.40
N GLY A 74 11.24 16.15 -4.44
CA GLY A 74 12.50 15.44 -4.30
C GLY A 74 13.54 16.25 -3.54
N PRO A 75 14.64 15.58 -3.15
CA PRO A 75 15.75 16.26 -2.49
C PRO A 75 16.31 17.35 -3.40
N GLU A 76 16.75 18.45 -2.78
CA GLU A 76 17.34 19.60 -3.48
C GLU A 76 18.54 19.20 -4.35
N MET A 77 19.31 18.21 -3.89
CA MET A 77 20.45 17.62 -4.60
C MET A 77 20.08 16.95 -5.93
N LEU A 78 18.81 16.60 -6.14
CA LEU A 78 18.26 16.05 -7.38
C LEU A 78 17.38 17.08 -8.13
N GLY A 79 17.57 18.38 -7.86
CA GLY A 79 16.84 19.46 -8.53
C GLY A 79 15.36 19.56 -8.15
N ARG A 80 14.97 19.02 -6.98
CA ARG A 80 13.58 18.98 -6.49
C ARG A 80 12.58 18.28 -7.41
N ALA A 81 13.06 17.44 -8.33
CA ALA A 81 12.18 16.62 -9.17
C ALA A 81 11.28 15.73 -8.27
N PRO A 82 9.96 15.59 -8.56
CA PRO A 82 9.06 14.80 -7.73
C PRO A 82 9.54 13.35 -7.59
N LEU A 83 9.46 12.81 -6.37
CA LEU A 83 9.79 11.41 -6.12
C LEU A 83 8.69 10.47 -6.61
N THR A 84 9.08 9.24 -6.94
CA THR A 84 8.11 8.15 -7.08
C THR A 84 7.44 7.88 -5.73
N ASN A 85 6.16 7.55 -5.76
CA ASN A 85 5.44 7.08 -4.57
C ASN A 85 5.52 5.56 -4.39
N LEU A 86 6.17 4.87 -5.33
CA LEU A 86 6.52 3.45 -5.30
C LEU A 86 7.90 3.25 -4.66
N TYR A 87 7.97 2.35 -3.69
CA TYR A 87 9.17 1.99 -2.96
C TYR A 87 9.36 0.47 -3.00
N ARG A 88 10.57 0.02 -3.33
CA ARG A 88 10.92 -1.41 -3.27
C ARG A 88 11.34 -1.80 -1.85
N MET A 89 10.92 -2.98 -1.42
CA MET A 89 11.40 -3.60 -0.19
C MET A 89 12.75 -4.26 -0.45
N ASP A 90 13.63 -4.26 0.53
CA ASP A 90 14.93 -4.91 0.45
C ASP A 90 14.79 -6.40 0.77
N ALA A 91 15.04 -7.25 -0.22
CA ALA A 91 14.90 -8.70 -0.09
C ALA A 91 15.85 -9.34 0.93
N THR A 92 16.93 -8.65 1.33
CA THR A 92 17.95 -9.14 2.25
C THR A 92 17.61 -8.79 3.70
N VAL A 93 17.12 -7.58 3.96
CA VAL A 93 16.88 -7.10 5.34
C VAL A 93 15.41 -7.06 5.76
N ASP A 94 14.45 -6.95 4.85
CA ASP A 94 13.02 -6.84 5.21
C ASP A 94 12.35 -8.19 5.49
N GLY A 95 12.96 -9.30 5.05
CA GLY A 95 12.48 -10.66 5.33
C GLY A 95 11.17 -11.01 4.61
N ASN A 96 10.21 -11.63 5.33
CA ASN A 96 8.92 -12.00 4.75
C ASN A 96 8.07 -10.73 4.49
N PRO A 97 7.67 -10.45 3.24
CA PRO A 97 7.02 -9.18 2.90
C PRO A 97 5.62 -9.03 3.52
N ILE A 98 4.89 -10.13 3.73
CA ILE A 98 3.58 -10.10 4.40
C ILE A 98 3.77 -9.75 5.88
N GLY A 99 4.66 -10.46 6.57
CA GLY A 99 4.95 -10.19 7.99
C GLY A 99 5.47 -8.76 8.22
N TRP A 100 6.33 -8.27 7.33
CA TRP A 100 6.78 -6.88 7.34
C TRP A 100 5.63 -5.89 7.13
N THR A 101 4.74 -6.17 6.19
CA THR A 101 3.55 -5.34 5.90
C THR A 101 2.63 -5.25 7.10
N ILE A 102 2.27 -6.37 7.72
CA ILE A 102 1.38 -6.39 8.91
C ILE A 102 2.00 -5.60 10.07
N LYS A 103 3.29 -5.81 10.35
CA LYS A 103 4.02 -5.04 11.37
C LYS A 103 4.06 -3.54 11.06
N THR A 104 4.26 -3.18 9.80
CA THR A 104 4.30 -1.78 9.35
C THR A 104 2.94 -1.12 9.47
N LEU A 105 1.87 -1.79 9.03
CA LEU A 105 0.49 -1.30 9.18
C LEU A 105 0.14 -1.10 10.66
N GLY A 106 0.46 -2.08 11.52
CA GLY A 106 0.16 -2.02 12.95
C GLY A 106 0.86 -0.90 13.72
N THR A 107 1.89 -0.27 13.14
CA THR A 107 2.70 0.75 13.83
C THR A 107 2.79 2.09 13.12
N LYS A 108 2.62 2.14 11.79
CA LYS A 108 2.87 3.33 10.96
C LYS A 108 1.70 3.78 10.11
N LEU A 109 0.58 3.05 10.08
CA LEU A 109 -0.52 3.32 9.16
C LEU A 109 -0.99 4.79 9.13
N PRO A 110 -1.24 5.50 10.24
CA PRO A 110 -1.68 6.89 10.17
C PRO A 110 -0.67 7.82 9.48
N LYS A 111 0.64 7.60 9.70
CA LYS A 111 1.70 8.36 9.01
C LYS A 111 1.75 8.02 7.52
N MET A 112 1.53 6.75 7.18
CA MET A 112 1.46 6.31 5.79
C MET A 112 0.28 6.95 5.05
N LEU A 113 -0.89 7.04 5.69
CA LEU A 113 -2.07 7.71 5.14
C LEU A 113 -1.84 9.21 4.93
N GLN A 114 -1.16 9.88 5.86
CA GLN A 114 -0.75 11.28 5.69
C GLN A 114 0.20 11.43 4.49
N ARG A 115 1.21 10.56 4.37
CA ARG A 115 2.16 10.55 3.24
C ARG A 115 1.49 10.25 1.90
N ALA A 116 0.39 9.49 1.90
CA ALA A 116 -0.43 9.22 0.72
C ALA A 116 -1.38 10.36 0.34
N GLY A 117 -1.39 11.47 1.10
CA GLY A 117 -2.23 12.64 0.82
C GLY A 117 -3.63 12.57 1.44
N TYR A 118 -3.84 11.70 2.44
CA TYR A 118 -5.14 11.51 3.09
C TYR A 118 -5.14 11.84 4.59
N PRO A 119 -4.80 13.08 5.00
CA PRO A 119 -4.68 13.45 6.41
C PRO A 119 -6.01 13.36 7.18
N ALA A 120 -7.15 13.62 6.54
CA ALA A 120 -8.46 13.50 7.18
C ALA A 120 -8.80 12.05 7.54
N ILE A 121 -8.51 11.10 6.64
CA ILE A 121 -8.70 9.67 6.88
C ILE A 121 -7.72 9.18 7.95
N ALA A 122 -6.47 9.66 7.92
CA ALA A 122 -5.48 9.36 8.94
C ALA A 122 -5.96 9.79 10.34
N ALA A 123 -6.56 10.97 10.47
CA ALA A 123 -7.10 11.47 11.73
C ALA A 123 -8.32 10.67 12.21
N ALA A 124 -9.13 10.14 11.29
CA ALA A 124 -10.29 9.30 11.60
C ALA A 124 -9.93 7.82 11.88
N THR A 125 -8.66 7.42 11.71
CA THR A 125 -8.23 6.03 11.87
C THR A 125 -7.94 5.70 13.34
N ALA A 126 -8.71 4.79 13.92
CA ALA A 126 -8.46 4.25 15.25
C ALA A 126 -7.54 3.01 15.18
N MET A 127 -6.31 3.13 15.71
CA MET A 127 -5.32 2.03 15.64
C MET A 127 -5.75 0.75 16.38
N ALA A 128 -6.59 0.85 17.42
CA ALA A 128 -7.13 -0.30 18.12
C ALA A 128 -8.03 -1.17 17.23
N GLU A 129 -8.83 -0.54 16.36
CA GLU A 129 -9.67 -1.26 15.38
C GLU A 129 -8.82 -1.86 14.26
N VAL A 130 -7.78 -1.15 13.83
CA VAL A 130 -6.83 -1.68 12.83
C VAL A 130 -6.14 -2.94 13.38
N GLN A 131 -5.70 -2.92 14.64
CA GLN A 131 -5.02 -4.05 15.25
C GLN A 131 -5.89 -5.30 15.43
N SER A 132 -7.22 -5.18 15.44
CA SER A 132 -8.11 -6.35 15.56
C SER A 132 -8.30 -7.11 14.25
N VAL A 133 -7.87 -6.53 13.12
CA VAL A 133 -8.02 -7.11 11.77
C VAL A 133 -6.69 -7.40 11.07
N LEU A 134 -5.56 -7.10 11.73
CA LEU A 134 -4.20 -7.41 11.29
C LEU A 134 -3.73 -8.75 11.86
#